data_AF-A0AB34PWP6-F1
#
_entry.id   AF-A0AB34PWP6-F1
#
_cell.length_a   1.000
_cell.length_b   1.000
_cell.length_c   1.000
_cell.angle_alpha   90.00
_cell.angle_beta   90.00
_cell.angle_gamma   90.00
#
_symmetry.space_group_name_H-M   'P 1'
#
loop_
_entity.id
_entity.type
_entity.pdbx_description
1 polymer ?
#
loop_
_entity_poly.entity_id
_entity_poly.type
_entity_poly.pdbx_seq_one_letter_code
_entity_poly.pdbx_strand_id
1 'polypeptide(L)'
;MLQLHVWGKDNEISIISPSCIASAYLLNQVLTPQNIEFEIIPSNNTNLSDINQLPVLIDNETKEKYNGYNEIIRFIESKYFSTSTKLSLVSYLPSDSLKTTKEKLINKGLINLLINKFEYINQYNLYLNNKNYENYTRKLFSSYLPFPMMYNQPSKYYAQAQEQVKILGLSKQKVSFFDFTTGNNEQGSIDVAPTELINDEDDEDDEEGDEDGANVAISSLHERQLLKKSKSKQVLKESRNSMKCLILITQYIERFKTIFQHQQRDSDEEFGFIFNNQNPSSSEILFYAYIFCLTYEKLPDRFIFNYLKLKQDYTLKFITEIMNKNQISKNKFRNPIGNEIPSLTNEVKYWIGSIEY
;
A
#
# COMPACT_ATOMS: atom_id res chain seq x y z
N MET A 1 -2.82 -27.76 1.00
CA MET A 1 -3.44 -26.74 0.11
C MET A 1 -3.13 -25.36 0.66
N LEU A 2 -2.66 -24.44 -0.17
CA LEU A 2 -2.23 -23.10 0.24
C LEU A 2 -3.38 -22.09 0.20
N GLN A 3 -3.49 -21.26 1.24
CA GLN A 3 -4.53 -20.24 1.37
C GLN A 3 -3.90 -18.88 1.59
N LEU A 4 -4.05 -17.98 0.62
CA LEU A 4 -3.57 -16.61 0.70
C LEU A 4 -4.70 -15.68 1.15
N HIS A 5 -4.57 -15.14 2.36
CA HIS A 5 -5.51 -14.18 2.92
C HIS A 5 -5.09 -12.76 2.54
N VAL A 6 -6.00 -12.02 1.92
CA VAL A 6 -5.74 -10.68 1.37
C VAL A 6 -6.84 -9.69 1.72
N TRP A 7 -6.53 -8.41 1.52
CA TRP A 7 -7.54 -7.36 1.41
C TRP A 7 -8.23 -7.43 0.05
N GLY A 8 -9.56 -7.41 0.02
CA GLY A 8 -10.31 -7.48 -1.22
C GLY A 8 -11.80 -7.75 -1.02
N LYS A 9 -12.49 -7.99 -2.13
CA LYS A 9 -13.89 -8.41 -2.13
C LYS A 9 -14.18 -9.25 -3.36
N ASP A 10 -14.97 -10.30 -3.17
CA ASP A 10 -15.38 -11.23 -4.22
C ASP A 10 -14.16 -11.79 -4.98
N ASN A 11 -13.96 -11.35 -6.23
CA ASN A 11 -12.87 -11.79 -7.11
C ASN A 11 -11.82 -10.69 -7.37
N GLU A 12 -11.82 -9.60 -6.59
CA GLU A 12 -10.88 -8.50 -6.72
C GLU A 12 -10.04 -8.33 -5.45
N ILE A 13 -8.73 -8.16 -5.63
CA ILE A 13 -7.80 -7.79 -4.56
C ILE A 13 -7.79 -6.28 -4.46
N SER A 14 -7.82 -5.77 -3.23
CA SER A 14 -7.86 -4.35 -2.96
C SER A 14 -6.53 -3.65 -3.23
N ILE A 15 -6.59 -2.42 -3.75
CA ILE A 15 -5.41 -1.57 -3.95
C ILE A 15 -4.84 -1.01 -2.65
N ILE A 16 -5.52 -1.18 -1.51
CA ILE A 16 -5.04 -0.67 -0.22
C ILE A 16 -3.75 -1.36 0.25
N SER A 17 -3.48 -2.58 -0.22
CA SER A 17 -2.27 -3.33 0.09
C SER A 17 -1.62 -3.83 -1.20
N PRO A 18 -0.62 -3.10 -1.74
CA PRO A 18 0.16 -3.54 -2.89
C PRO A 18 0.85 -4.89 -2.64
N SER A 19 1.24 -5.18 -1.40
CA SER A 19 1.81 -6.47 -1.00
C SER A 19 0.83 -7.64 -1.18
N CYS A 20 -0.48 -7.45 -0.99
CA CYS A 20 -1.49 -8.47 -1.27
C CYS A 20 -1.53 -8.82 -2.76
N ILE A 21 -1.53 -7.80 -3.62
CA ILE A 21 -1.51 -7.98 -5.08
C ILE A 21 -0.21 -8.68 -5.50
N ALA A 22 0.93 -8.21 -5.00
CA ALA A 22 2.24 -8.78 -5.29
C ALA A 22 2.32 -10.27 -4.88
N SER A 23 1.80 -10.61 -3.70
CA SER A 23 1.79 -12.01 -3.21
C SER A 23 0.92 -12.89 -4.09
N ALA A 24 -0.30 -12.44 -4.42
CA ALA A 24 -1.20 -13.21 -5.27
C ALA A 24 -0.63 -13.41 -6.68
N TYR A 25 0.07 -12.40 -7.19
CA TYR A 25 0.78 -12.47 -8.47
C TYR A 25 1.92 -13.47 -8.43
N LEU A 26 2.73 -13.44 -7.38
CA LEU A 26 3.81 -14.42 -7.14
C LEU A 26 3.25 -15.84 -7.11
N LEU A 27 2.19 -16.10 -6.34
CA LEU A 27 1.55 -17.42 -6.28
C LEU A 27 1.05 -17.85 -7.66
N ASN A 28 0.43 -16.96 -8.43
CA ASN A 28 -0.07 -17.27 -9.76
C ASN A 28 1.07 -17.63 -10.74
N GLN A 29 2.19 -16.92 -10.70
CA GLN A 29 3.34 -17.18 -11.58
C GLN A 29 4.08 -18.46 -11.22
N VAL A 30 4.14 -18.82 -9.94
CA VAL A 30 4.91 -19.98 -9.48
C VAL A 30 4.08 -21.26 -9.44
N LEU A 31 2.86 -21.19 -8.90
CA LEU A 31 2.06 -22.38 -8.56
C LEU A 31 1.17 -22.84 -9.72
N THR A 32 0.61 -21.91 -10.49
CA THR A 32 -0.28 -22.25 -11.62
C THR A 32 0.44 -23.09 -12.69
N PRO A 33 1.66 -22.75 -13.17
CA PRO A 33 2.36 -23.56 -14.16
C PRO A 33 2.78 -24.94 -13.64
N GLN A 34 2.93 -25.07 -12.32
CA GLN A 34 3.28 -26.33 -11.66
C GLN A 34 2.06 -27.19 -11.32
N ASN A 35 0.86 -26.71 -11.65
CA ASN A 35 -0.42 -27.33 -11.34
C ASN A 35 -0.63 -27.58 -9.83
N ILE A 36 -0.16 -26.64 -9.00
CA ILE A 36 -0.36 -26.69 -7.54
C ILE A 36 -1.62 -25.89 -7.20
N GLU A 37 -2.48 -26.48 -6.39
CA GLU A 37 -3.72 -25.84 -5.95
C GLU A 37 -3.46 -24.83 -4.82
N PHE A 38 -4.02 -23.64 -4.99
CA PHE A 38 -4.02 -22.57 -4.01
C PHE A 38 -5.31 -21.76 -4.14
N GLU A 39 -5.71 -21.13 -3.04
CA GLU A 39 -6.88 -20.27 -2.94
C GLU A 39 -6.46 -18.86 -2.50
N ILE A 40 -7.15 -17.85 -3.04
CA ILE A 40 -7.06 -16.46 -2.58
C ILE A 40 -8.36 -16.13 -1.87
N ILE A 41 -8.25 -15.72 -0.62
CA ILE A 41 -9.38 -15.47 0.26
C ILE A 41 -9.36 -13.99 0.65
N PRO A 42 -10.30 -13.17 0.14
CA PRO A 42 -10.48 -11.79 0.59
C PRO A 42 -11.13 -11.77 1.97
N SER A 43 -10.37 -12.16 2.99
CA SER A 43 -10.82 -12.28 4.38
C SER A 43 -10.95 -10.94 5.08
N ASN A 44 -10.11 -9.96 4.73
CA ASN A 44 -10.08 -8.64 5.35
C ASN A 44 -9.88 -8.68 6.89
N ASN A 45 -9.42 -9.81 7.44
CA ASN A 45 -9.22 -10.04 8.87
C ASN A 45 -7.72 -10.04 9.19
N THR A 46 -7.25 -8.97 9.83
CA THR A 46 -5.85 -8.82 10.23
C THR A 46 -5.44 -9.75 11.37
N ASN A 47 -6.38 -10.24 12.17
CA ASN A 47 -6.08 -11.11 13.33
C ASN A 47 -5.58 -12.50 12.92
N LEU A 48 -5.79 -12.87 11.65
CA LEU A 48 -5.22 -14.10 11.09
C LEU A 48 -3.69 -14.06 11.05
N SER A 49 -3.12 -12.85 10.98
CA SER A 49 -1.69 -12.61 10.94
C SER A 49 -1.14 -12.25 12.32
N ASP A 50 0.01 -12.80 12.65
CA ASP A 50 0.69 -12.52 13.92
C ASP A 50 1.23 -11.09 14.00
N ILE A 51 1.38 -10.42 12.85
CA ILE A 51 1.82 -9.02 12.75
C ILE A 51 0.65 -8.04 12.57
N ASN A 52 -0.60 -8.51 12.66
CA ASN A 52 -1.81 -7.72 12.42
C ASN A 52 -1.83 -7.03 11.03
N GLN A 53 -1.21 -7.64 10.02
CA GLN A 53 -1.17 -7.12 8.66
C GLN A 53 -1.43 -8.22 7.63
N LEU A 54 -2.08 -7.85 6.54
CA LEU A 54 -2.25 -8.71 5.38
C LEU A 54 -1.27 -8.26 4.28
N PRO A 55 -0.68 -9.17 3.49
CA PRO A 55 -1.12 -10.57 3.29
C PRO A 55 -0.54 -11.58 4.29
N VAL A 56 -1.26 -12.69 4.48
CA VAL A 56 -0.75 -13.89 5.18
C VAL A 56 -1.03 -15.13 4.33
N LEU A 57 -0.05 -16.02 4.22
CA LEU A 57 -0.18 -17.32 3.57
C LEU A 57 -0.25 -18.40 4.65
N ILE A 58 -1.30 -19.22 4.59
CA ILE A 58 -1.53 -20.33 5.51
C ILE A 58 -1.40 -21.63 4.71
N ASP A 59 -0.54 -22.54 5.17
CA ASP A 59 -0.48 -23.89 4.63
C ASP A 59 -1.38 -24.82 5.45
N ASN A 60 -2.48 -25.30 4.86
CA ASN A 60 -3.42 -26.17 5.56
C ASN A 60 -2.81 -27.53 5.96
N GLU A 61 -1.70 -27.94 5.33
CA GLU A 61 -1.04 -29.21 5.67
C GLU A 61 -0.19 -29.09 6.92
N THR A 62 0.63 -28.04 7.03
CA THR A 62 1.53 -27.84 8.17
C THR A 62 0.91 -26.95 9.27
N LYS A 63 -0.17 -26.23 8.95
CA LYS A 63 -0.77 -25.15 9.76
C LYS A 63 0.20 -24.00 10.06
N GLU A 64 1.26 -23.88 9.29
CA GLU A 64 2.20 -22.77 9.42
C GLU A 64 1.66 -21.52 8.72
N LYS A 65 2.00 -20.37 9.30
CA LYS A 65 1.65 -19.05 8.78
C LYS A 65 2.90 -18.34 8.31
N TYR A 66 2.80 -17.68 7.17
CA TYR A 66 3.85 -16.87 6.59
C TYR A 66 3.32 -15.44 6.42
N ASN A 67 3.84 -14.52 7.22
CA ASN A 67 3.31 -13.19 7.41
C ASN A 67 4.03 -12.17 6.52
N GLY A 68 3.25 -11.44 5.73
CA GLY A 68 3.77 -10.40 4.83
C GLY A 68 4.55 -10.95 3.63
N TYR A 69 4.84 -10.04 2.69
CA TYR A 69 5.38 -10.42 1.38
C TYR A 69 6.75 -11.13 1.47
N ASN A 70 7.64 -10.69 2.37
CA ASN A 70 8.99 -11.24 2.49
C ASN A 70 9.01 -12.69 2.96
N GLU A 71 8.16 -13.06 3.92
CA GLU A 71 8.09 -14.44 4.42
C GLU A 71 7.43 -15.35 3.39
N ILE A 72 6.38 -14.87 2.74
CA ILE A 72 5.72 -15.57 1.63
C ILE A 72 6.72 -15.89 0.52
N ILE A 73 7.54 -14.92 0.09
CA ILE A 73 8.60 -15.17 -0.92
C ILE A 73 9.54 -16.27 -0.44
N ARG A 74 10.08 -16.16 0.77
CA ARG A 74 11.06 -17.13 1.30
C ARG A 74 10.48 -18.54 1.32
N PHE A 75 9.24 -18.68 1.77
CA PHE A 75 8.54 -19.97 1.79
C PHE A 75 8.36 -20.52 0.38
N ILE A 76 7.79 -19.73 -0.53
CA ILE A 76 7.52 -20.17 -1.91
C ILE A 76 8.83 -20.55 -2.63
N GLU A 77 9.88 -19.74 -2.47
CA GLU A 77 11.21 -20.01 -3.03
C GLU A 77 11.81 -21.31 -2.46
N SER A 78 11.78 -21.49 -1.15
CA SER A 78 12.33 -22.68 -0.49
C SER A 78 11.57 -23.98 -0.83
N LYS A 79 10.24 -23.95 -0.92
CA LYS A 79 9.43 -25.16 -1.09
C LYS A 79 9.31 -25.58 -2.55
N TYR A 80 9.21 -24.63 -3.47
CA TYR A 80 8.85 -24.92 -4.87
C TYR A 80 9.97 -24.72 -5.88
N PHE A 81 11.13 -24.16 -5.49
CA PHE A 81 12.28 -23.99 -6.38
C PHE A 81 13.50 -24.86 -6.03
N SER A 82 13.54 -25.48 -4.85
CA SER A 82 14.64 -26.39 -4.49
C SER A 82 14.64 -27.71 -5.29
N THR A 83 13.52 -28.05 -5.95
CA THR A 83 13.44 -29.22 -6.84
C THR A 83 13.72 -28.77 -8.28
N SER A 84 14.95 -28.99 -8.76
CA SER A 84 15.57 -28.42 -9.98
C SER A 84 14.83 -28.64 -11.31
N THR A 85 13.77 -29.44 -11.35
CA THR A 85 13.17 -29.96 -12.58
C THR A 85 12.06 -29.11 -13.20
N LYS A 86 11.67 -27.95 -12.62
CA LYS A 86 10.53 -27.16 -13.13
C LYS A 86 10.81 -25.67 -13.42
N LEU A 87 12.06 -25.21 -13.33
CA LEU A 87 12.38 -23.78 -13.48
C LEU A 87 12.02 -23.22 -14.88
N SER A 88 12.02 -24.04 -15.93
CA SER A 88 11.70 -23.61 -17.30
C SER A 88 10.23 -23.32 -17.55
N LEU A 89 9.32 -23.74 -16.65
CA LEU A 89 7.87 -23.56 -16.80
C LEU A 89 7.35 -22.33 -16.04
N VAL A 90 8.17 -21.75 -15.17
CA VAL A 90 7.75 -20.72 -14.22
C VAL A 90 8.12 -19.34 -14.74
N SER A 91 7.16 -18.42 -14.78
CA SER A 91 7.33 -17.03 -15.22
C SER A 91 7.83 -16.11 -14.10
N TYR A 92 8.70 -16.62 -13.24
CA TYR A 92 9.27 -15.92 -12.08
C TYR A 92 10.75 -16.25 -11.91
N LEU A 93 11.54 -15.25 -11.50
CA LEU A 93 12.96 -15.42 -11.19
C LEU A 93 13.18 -15.54 -9.67
N PRO A 94 13.47 -16.74 -9.14
CA PRO A 94 13.73 -16.90 -7.72
C PRO A 94 15.05 -16.25 -7.30
N SER A 95 15.08 -15.73 -6.07
CA SER A 95 16.24 -15.03 -5.50
C SER A 95 17.51 -15.89 -5.53
N ASP A 96 17.38 -17.21 -5.42
CA ASP A 96 18.54 -18.12 -5.46
C ASP A 96 19.12 -18.33 -6.85
N SER A 97 18.35 -18.10 -7.91
CA SER A 97 18.82 -18.16 -9.30
C SER A 97 19.59 -16.92 -9.75
N LEU A 98 19.61 -15.86 -8.94
CA LEU A 98 20.42 -14.66 -9.19
C LEU A 98 21.90 -15.02 -9.15
N LYS A 99 22.63 -14.66 -10.22
CA LYS A 99 23.98 -15.15 -10.51
C LYS A 99 25.01 -14.63 -9.52
N THR A 100 24.82 -13.39 -9.07
CA THR A 100 25.82 -12.67 -8.27
C THR A 100 25.27 -12.33 -6.88
N THR A 101 26.10 -12.43 -5.83
CA THR A 101 25.75 -11.94 -4.48
C THR A 101 25.29 -10.47 -4.49
N LYS A 102 25.87 -9.66 -5.39
CA LYS A 102 25.46 -8.29 -5.64
C LYS A 102 24.00 -8.17 -6.08
N GLU A 103 23.54 -9.03 -6.99
CA GLU A 103 22.15 -9.03 -7.47
C GLU A 103 21.18 -9.42 -6.36
N LYS A 104 21.52 -10.45 -5.56
CA LYS A 104 20.72 -10.83 -4.38
C LYS A 104 20.58 -9.67 -3.39
N LEU A 105 21.67 -8.93 -3.14
CA LEU A 105 21.65 -7.76 -2.28
C LEU A 105 20.81 -6.62 -2.87
N ILE A 106 20.89 -6.38 -4.17
CA ILE A 106 20.08 -5.37 -4.87
C ILE A 106 18.60 -5.73 -4.79
N ASN A 107 18.22 -6.98 -5.09
CA ASN A 107 16.82 -7.44 -5.00
C ASN A 107 16.24 -7.19 -3.59
N LYS A 108 16.97 -7.61 -2.55
CA LYS A 108 16.56 -7.36 -1.15
C LYS A 108 16.50 -5.87 -0.80
N GLY A 109 17.48 -5.09 -1.28
CA GLY A 109 17.53 -3.65 -1.08
C GLY A 109 16.36 -2.92 -1.75
N LEU A 110 15.97 -3.35 -2.96
CA LEU A 110 14.82 -2.82 -3.69
C LEU A 110 13.51 -3.13 -2.97
N ILE A 111 13.30 -4.35 -2.50
CA ILE A 111 12.12 -4.70 -1.69
C ILE A 111 12.03 -3.78 -0.47
N ASN A 112 13.14 -3.59 0.25
CA ASN A 112 13.17 -2.72 1.42
C ASN A 112 12.91 -1.25 1.07
N LEU A 113 13.38 -0.77 -0.08
CA LEU A 113 13.08 0.57 -0.58
C LEU A 113 11.59 0.72 -0.89
N LEU A 114 10.98 -0.28 -1.53
CA LEU A 114 9.56 -0.26 -1.87
C LEU A 114 8.69 -0.19 -0.60
N ILE A 115 8.93 -1.09 0.36
CA ILE A 115 8.18 -1.15 1.62
C ILE A 115 8.31 0.13 2.45
N ASN A 116 9.47 0.79 2.44
CA ASN A 116 9.69 1.98 3.27
C ASN A 116 9.46 3.32 2.56
N LYS A 117 9.34 3.35 1.22
CA LYS A 117 9.26 4.61 0.46
C LYS A 117 8.06 4.65 -0.46
N PHE A 118 7.84 3.61 -1.27
CA PHE A 118 6.66 3.52 -2.13
C PHE A 118 5.38 3.29 -1.33
N GLU A 119 5.46 2.50 -0.25
CA GLU A 119 4.33 2.35 0.66
C GLU A 119 3.84 3.70 1.15
N TYR A 120 4.73 4.57 1.63
CA TYR A 120 4.34 5.87 2.17
C TYR A 120 3.73 6.78 1.09
N ILE A 121 4.21 6.70 -0.15
CA ILE A 121 3.58 7.39 -1.29
C ILE A 121 2.17 6.85 -1.54
N ASN A 122 1.99 5.52 -1.51
CA ASN A 122 0.68 4.89 -1.68
C ASN A 122 -0.28 5.30 -0.55
N GLN A 123 0.22 5.34 0.69
CA GLN A 123 -0.53 5.78 1.86
C GLN A 123 -0.95 7.25 1.74
N TYR A 124 -0.07 8.15 1.27
CA TYR A 124 -0.44 9.53 0.95
C TYR A 124 -1.56 9.59 -0.10
N ASN A 125 -1.40 8.85 -1.20
CA ASN A 125 -2.36 8.88 -2.31
C ASN A 125 -3.75 8.35 -1.92
N LEU A 126 -3.82 7.34 -1.05
CA LEU A 126 -5.08 6.71 -0.65
C LEU A 126 -5.76 7.39 0.55
N TYR A 127 -4.98 7.85 1.54
CA TYR A 127 -5.52 8.33 2.81
C TYR A 127 -5.42 9.85 2.98
N LEU A 128 -4.29 10.46 2.63
CA LEU A 128 -4.09 11.90 2.87
C LEU A 128 -4.56 12.79 1.71
N ASN A 129 -4.66 12.24 0.50
CA ASN A 129 -5.37 12.92 -0.58
C ASN A 129 -6.87 12.90 -0.29
N ASN A 130 -7.40 14.04 0.14
CA ASN A 130 -8.80 14.22 0.53
C ASN A 130 -9.79 13.73 -0.54
N LYS A 131 -9.50 13.96 -1.83
CA LYS A 131 -10.38 13.50 -2.92
C LYS A 131 -10.44 11.99 -3.02
N ASN A 132 -9.31 11.32 -2.87
CA ASN A 132 -9.23 9.86 -2.93
C ASN A 132 -9.78 9.21 -1.66
N TYR A 133 -9.47 9.77 -0.49
CA TYR A 133 -9.93 9.21 0.78
C TYR A 133 -11.46 9.25 0.91
N GLU A 134 -12.07 10.42 0.75
CA GLU A 134 -13.52 10.59 0.96
C GLU A 134 -14.35 9.89 -0.13
N ASN A 135 -13.93 9.99 -1.39
CA ASN A 135 -14.75 9.47 -2.48
C ASN A 135 -14.49 8.00 -2.80
N TYR A 136 -13.38 7.43 -2.33
CA TYR A 136 -12.99 6.05 -2.64
C TYR A 136 -12.56 5.25 -1.41
N THR A 137 -11.41 5.56 -0.79
CA THR A 137 -10.77 4.68 0.22
C THR A 137 -11.63 4.44 1.45
N ARG A 138 -12.24 5.49 2.02
CA ARG A 138 -13.10 5.38 3.21
C ARG A 138 -14.30 4.48 2.96
N LYS A 139 -14.90 4.55 1.76
CA LYS A 139 -16.06 3.74 1.36
C LYS A 139 -15.69 2.27 1.12
N LEU A 140 -14.45 1.98 0.74
CA LEU A 140 -13.99 0.60 0.54
C LEU A 140 -14.08 -0.23 1.81
N PHE A 141 -13.74 0.33 2.98
CA PHE A 141 -13.80 -0.40 4.24
C PHE A 141 -15.22 -0.84 4.62
N SER A 142 -16.23 -0.01 4.30
CA SER A 142 -17.64 -0.40 4.44
C SER A 142 -18.03 -1.60 3.55
N SER A 143 -17.30 -1.82 2.45
CA SER A 143 -17.55 -2.95 1.56
C SER A 143 -16.80 -4.22 1.97
N TYR A 144 -15.69 -4.08 2.69
CA TYR A 144 -14.79 -5.16 3.10
C TYR A 144 -15.11 -5.74 4.48
N LEU A 145 -15.61 -4.90 5.38
CA LEU A 145 -15.81 -5.25 6.78
C LEU A 145 -17.31 -5.23 7.11
N PRO A 146 -17.81 -6.19 7.90
CA PRO A 146 -19.19 -6.18 8.34
C PRO A 146 -19.43 -5.08 9.38
N PHE A 147 -20.68 -4.64 9.50
CA PHE A 147 -21.10 -3.82 10.62
C PHE A 147 -20.89 -4.58 11.95
N PRO A 148 -20.33 -3.98 13.02
CA PRO A 148 -19.91 -2.57 13.16
C PRO A 148 -18.41 -2.30 12.90
N MET A 149 -17.63 -3.30 12.43
CA MET A 149 -16.17 -3.21 12.31
C MET A 149 -15.68 -2.16 11.29
N MET A 150 -16.55 -1.74 10.37
CA MET A 150 -16.25 -0.79 9.30
C MET A 150 -15.87 0.63 9.75
N TYR A 151 -16.27 1.09 10.93
CA TYR A 151 -16.10 2.51 11.31
C TYR A 151 -14.72 2.84 11.88
N ASN A 152 -14.12 1.91 12.63
CA ASN A 152 -12.87 2.16 13.33
C ASN A 152 -11.65 2.03 12.41
N GLN A 153 -11.70 1.08 11.46
CA GLN A 153 -10.55 0.76 10.61
C GLN A 153 -10.10 1.93 9.71
N PRO A 154 -10.98 2.65 9.00
CA PRO A 154 -10.57 3.80 8.17
C PRO A 154 -9.80 4.86 8.94
N SER A 155 -10.21 5.16 10.17
CA SER A 155 -9.55 6.18 11.01
C SER A 155 -8.19 5.70 11.51
N LYS A 156 -8.07 4.41 11.90
CA LYS A 156 -6.78 3.81 12.28
C LYS A 156 -5.77 3.85 11.13
N TYR A 157 -6.18 3.42 9.94
CA TYR A 157 -5.31 3.44 8.77
C TYR A 157 -4.96 4.87 8.33
N TYR A 158 -5.89 5.83 8.47
CA TYR A 158 -5.60 7.24 8.22
C TYR A 158 -4.53 7.79 9.17
N ALA A 159 -4.66 7.54 10.48
CA ALA A 159 -3.67 7.98 11.47
C ALA A 159 -2.28 7.35 11.21
N GLN A 160 -2.25 6.05 10.91
CA GLN A 160 -1.02 5.36 10.55
C GLN A 160 -0.38 5.94 9.27
N ALA A 161 -1.18 6.21 8.24
CA ALA A 161 -0.72 6.84 7.01
C ALA A 161 -0.16 8.23 7.29
N GLN A 162 -0.80 9.00 8.17
CA GLN A 162 -0.33 10.32 8.56
C GLN A 162 1.07 10.24 9.16
N GLU A 163 1.32 9.35 10.12
CA GLU A 163 2.62 9.12 10.75
C GLU A 163 3.70 8.71 9.74
N GLN A 164 3.40 7.71 8.90
CA GLN A 164 4.32 7.19 7.89
C GLN A 164 4.72 8.25 6.88
N VAL A 165 3.77 9.07 6.45
CA VAL A 165 3.99 10.13 5.47
C VAL A 165 4.74 11.32 6.07
N LYS A 166 4.71 11.53 7.41
CA LYS A 166 5.57 12.53 8.07
C LYS A 166 7.05 12.24 7.79
N ILE A 167 7.44 10.97 7.73
CA ILE A 167 8.82 10.53 7.45
C ILE A 167 9.30 11.02 6.07
N LEU A 168 8.39 11.19 5.10
CA LEU A 168 8.71 11.73 3.78
C LEU A 168 8.63 13.26 3.69
N GLY A 169 8.25 13.97 4.76
CA GLY A 169 8.05 15.42 4.73
C GLY A 169 6.86 15.86 3.85
N LEU A 170 5.91 14.94 3.65
CA LEU A 170 4.69 15.11 2.88
C LEU A 170 3.49 15.48 3.78
N SER A 171 3.64 15.41 5.11
CA SER A 171 2.61 15.80 6.09
C SER A 171 2.67 17.29 6.47
N LYS A 172 1.68 17.76 7.23
CA LYS A 172 1.79 18.99 8.05
C LYS A 172 3.06 18.83 8.92
N GLN A 173 4.12 19.60 8.66
CA GLN A 173 5.23 19.72 9.60
C GLN A 173 4.77 20.68 10.70
N LYS A 174 4.47 20.16 11.90
CA LYS A 174 4.54 21.00 13.09
C LYS A 174 6.03 21.25 13.30
N VAL A 175 6.49 22.47 13.07
CA VAL A 175 7.88 22.85 13.31
C VAL A 175 8.03 23.12 14.82
N SER A 176 7.76 22.11 15.66
CA SER A 176 7.97 22.23 17.10
C SER A 176 9.44 21.93 17.39
N PHE A 177 10.26 22.98 17.40
CA PHE A 177 11.69 22.91 17.75
C PHE A 177 11.94 22.66 19.25
N PHE A 178 10.89 22.46 20.08
CA PHE A 178 10.98 22.37 21.54
C PHE A 178 10.35 21.13 22.19
N ASP A 179 10.01 20.09 21.44
CA ASP A 179 9.37 18.88 22.02
C ASP A 179 10.34 17.90 22.74
N PHE A 180 11.45 18.40 23.28
CA PHE A 180 12.42 17.57 24.04
C PHE A 180 12.07 17.46 25.55
N THR A 181 11.03 18.16 26.03
CA THR A 181 10.77 18.23 27.48
C THR A 181 9.42 17.69 27.96
N THR A 182 8.57 17.18 27.06
CA THR A 182 7.24 16.65 27.44
C THR A 182 7.22 15.12 27.51
N GLY A 183 8.03 14.56 28.40
CA GLY A 183 7.79 13.20 28.88
C GLY A 183 6.51 13.19 29.72
N ASN A 184 5.53 12.36 29.33
CA ASN A 184 4.33 11.94 30.10
C ASN A 184 2.96 12.59 29.82
N ASN A 185 2.63 13.02 28.60
CA ASN A 185 1.21 13.19 28.24
C ASN A 185 0.87 12.45 26.93
N GLU A 186 0.42 11.21 27.05
CA GLU A 186 -0.11 10.34 25.96
C GLU A 186 -1.49 10.80 25.44
N GLN A 187 -1.70 12.10 25.27
CA GLN A 187 -2.84 12.64 24.52
C GLN A 187 -2.30 13.64 23.50
N GLY A 188 -1.49 13.12 22.57
CA GLY A 188 -1.27 13.80 21.30
C GLY A 188 -2.62 13.90 20.59
N SER A 189 -2.97 15.11 20.15
CA SER A 189 -4.12 15.38 19.30
C SER A 189 -4.19 14.33 18.18
N ILE A 190 -5.11 13.37 18.31
CA ILE A 190 -5.45 12.48 17.21
C ILE A 190 -6.11 13.39 16.20
N ASP A 191 -5.38 13.78 15.15
CA ASP A 191 -5.96 14.43 13.99
C ASP A 191 -6.95 13.43 13.39
N VAL A 192 -8.21 13.51 13.83
CA VAL A 192 -9.29 12.71 13.29
C VAL A 192 -9.39 13.06 11.81
N ALA A 193 -9.44 12.04 10.94
CA ALA A 193 -9.62 12.26 9.51
C ALA A 193 -10.76 13.26 9.31
N PRO A 194 -10.60 14.33 8.50
CA PRO A 194 -11.60 15.38 8.38
C PRO A 194 -12.85 14.80 7.74
N THR A 195 -13.80 14.35 8.56
CA THR A 195 -15.08 13.84 8.08
C THR A 195 -16.04 15.00 7.99
N GLU A 196 -16.53 15.23 6.77
CA GLU A 196 -17.40 16.35 6.40
C GLU A 196 -16.69 17.70 6.32
N LEU A 197 -17.08 18.50 5.33
CA LEU A 197 -16.62 19.88 5.05
C LEU A 197 -17.01 20.89 6.16
N ILE A 198 -17.15 20.43 7.41
CA ILE A 198 -17.79 21.12 8.54
C ILE A 198 -17.06 20.76 9.86
N ASN A 199 -15.73 20.63 9.85
CA ASN A 199 -14.96 20.71 11.09
C ASN A 199 -13.75 21.63 10.91
N ASP A 200 -14.04 22.83 10.38
CA ASP A 200 -13.08 23.94 10.22
C ASP A 200 -12.87 24.71 11.56
N GLU A 201 -13.45 24.26 12.68
CA GLU A 201 -13.39 24.99 13.97
C GLU A 201 -12.19 24.60 14.85
N ASP A 202 -11.51 23.47 14.62
CA ASP A 202 -10.43 22.98 15.50
C ASP A 202 -9.02 23.05 14.89
N ASP A 203 -8.80 23.77 13.78
CA ASP A 203 -7.44 24.13 13.32
C ASP A 203 -6.95 25.36 14.13
N GLU A 204 -6.88 25.25 15.46
CA GLU A 204 -6.07 26.13 16.32
C GLU A 204 -4.60 25.81 16.05
N ASP A 205 -3.95 26.55 15.16
CA ASP A 205 -2.49 26.71 15.11
C ASP A 205 -2.16 27.86 14.13
N ASP A 206 -2.49 29.10 14.55
CA ASP A 206 -1.88 30.32 14.04
C ASP A 206 -0.67 30.65 14.93
N GLU A 207 0.48 30.01 14.66
CA GLU A 207 1.78 30.51 15.15
C GLU A 207 2.55 31.15 14.00
N GLU A 208 2.08 32.32 13.57
CA GLU A 208 2.96 33.42 13.16
C GLU A 208 2.39 34.69 13.79
N GLY A 209 3.11 35.17 14.81
CA GLY A 209 2.71 36.21 15.76
C GLY A 209 1.85 37.35 15.21
N ASP A 210 0.60 37.34 15.64
CA ASP A 210 -0.13 38.55 16.02
C ASP A 210 -0.98 38.20 17.24
N GLU A 211 -0.75 38.94 18.33
CA GLU A 211 -1.62 38.98 19.50
C GLU A 211 -3.03 39.41 19.07
N ASP A 212 -4.03 38.53 19.14
CA ASP A 212 -5.35 38.81 19.70
C ASP A 212 -6.27 37.58 19.51
N GLY A 213 -7.07 37.31 20.54
CA GLY A 213 -7.78 36.05 20.74
C GLY A 213 -8.68 35.60 19.59
N ALA A 214 -8.88 34.28 19.53
CA ALA A 214 -9.93 33.55 18.84
C ALA A 214 -10.54 34.31 17.65
N ASN A 215 -10.18 33.89 16.43
CA ASN A 215 -10.79 34.34 15.17
C ASN A 215 -12.28 33.93 15.08
N VAL A 216 -13.09 34.35 16.04
CA VAL A 216 -14.54 34.25 16.05
C VAL A 216 -15.02 35.23 14.99
N ALA A 217 -15.76 34.72 14.01
CA ALA A 217 -16.24 35.53 12.91
C ALA A 217 -17.07 36.73 13.42
N ILE A 218 -16.53 37.94 13.25
CA ILE A 218 -17.19 39.20 13.64
C ILE A 218 -18.52 39.42 12.87
N SER A 219 -18.70 38.78 11.71
CA SER A 219 -19.94 38.79 10.94
C SER A 219 -20.06 37.55 10.05
N SER A 220 -21.27 37.25 9.58
CA SER A 220 -21.50 36.16 8.60
C SER A 220 -20.77 36.38 7.26
N LEU A 221 -20.48 37.64 6.90
CA LEU A 221 -19.64 37.96 5.75
C LEU A 221 -18.17 37.67 6.03
N HIS A 222 -17.71 38.00 7.23
CA HIS A 222 -16.35 37.66 7.69
C HIS A 222 -16.17 36.14 7.77
N GLU A 223 -17.14 35.41 8.31
CA GLU A 223 -17.18 33.94 8.35
C GLU A 223 -17.01 33.34 6.94
N ARG A 224 -17.82 33.79 5.98
CA ARG A 224 -17.71 33.34 4.58
C ARG A 224 -16.33 33.65 3.98
N GLN A 225 -15.74 34.79 4.33
CA GLN A 225 -14.41 35.16 3.85
C GLN A 225 -13.32 34.30 4.49
N LEU A 226 -13.42 34.00 5.79
CA LEU A 226 -12.51 33.09 6.50
C LEU A 226 -12.59 31.68 5.92
N LEU A 227 -13.79 31.14 5.71
CA LEU A 227 -14.00 29.84 5.07
C LEU A 227 -13.45 29.79 3.63
N LYS A 228 -13.55 30.90 2.88
CA LYS A 228 -12.97 30.96 1.54
C LYS A 228 -11.43 30.98 1.60
N LYS A 229 -10.85 31.70 2.56
CA LYS A 229 -9.40 31.73 2.78
C LYS A 229 -8.87 30.37 3.25
N SER A 230 -9.54 29.71 4.21
CA SER A 230 -9.16 28.38 4.71
C SER A 230 -9.17 27.34 3.59
N LYS A 231 -10.26 27.27 2.80
CA LYS A 231 -10.37 26.38 1.64
C LYS A 231 -9.28 26.66 0.59
N SER A 232 -8.99 27.93 0.31
CA SER A 232 -7.89 28.28 -0.59
C SER A 232 -6.52 27.85 -0.05
N LYS A 233 -6.26 28.04 1.25
CA LYS A 233 -5.02 27.61 1.92
C LYS A 233 -4.87 26.09 1.87
N GLN A 234 -5.96 25.35 2.09
CA GLN A 234 -5.99 23.88 2.00
C GLN A 234 -5.66 23.38 0.59
N VAL A 235 -6.30 23.94 -0.44
CA VAL A 235 -6.03 23.58 -1.84
C VAL A 235 -4.57 23.85 -2.23
N LEU A 236 -4.00 24.98 -1.80
CA LEU A 236 -2.58 25.28 -2.04
C LEU A 236 -1.65 24.30 -1.32
N LYS A 237 -1.96 23.93 -0.07
CA LYS A 237 -1.21 22.93 0.70
C LYS A 237 -1.25 21.56 0.01
N GLU A 238 -2.42 21.11 -0.42
CA GLU A 238 -2.59 19.85 -1.16
C GLU A 238 -1.79 19.88 -2.47
N SER A 239 -1.87 20.97 -3.24
CA SER A 239 -1.10 21.13 -4.48
C SER A 239 0.41 21.03 -4.24
N ARG A 240 0.92 21.68 -3.18
CA ARG A 240 2.34 21.59 -2.77
C ARG A 240 2.74 20.16 -2.42
N ASN A 241 1.92 19.46 -1.63
CA ASN A 241 2.22 18.08 -1.21
C ASN A 241 2.12 17.10 -2.37
N SER A 242 1.16 17.27 -3.28
CA SER A 242 1.05 16.49 -4.51
C SER A 242 2.26 16.72 -5.42
N MET A 243 2.75 17.96 -5.55
CA MET A 243 4.00 18.23 -6.28
C MET A 243 5.21 17.52 -5.66
N LYS A 244 5.37 17.59 -4.32
CA LYS A 244 6.44 16.85 -3.62
C LYS A 244 6.32 15.35 -3.85
N CYS A 245 5.10 14.80 -3.77
CA CYS A 245 4.82 13.40 -4.04
C CYS A 245 5.24 12.99 -5.45
N LEU A 246 4.91 13.80 -6.47
CA LEU A 246 5.33 13.55 -7.85
C LEU A 246 6.85 13.56 -8.00
N ILE A 247 7.54 14.51 -7.37
CA ILE A 247 9.02 14.57 -7.39
C ILE A 247 9.62 13.30 -6.79
N LEU A 248 9.11 12.85 -5.63
CA LEU A 248 9.59 11.64 -4.96
C LEU A 248 9.37 10.38 -5.81
N ILE A 249 8.16 10.22 -6.38
CA ILE A 249 7.85 9.10 -7.29
C ILE A 249 8.83 9.08 -8.46
N THR A 250 9.06 10.21 -9.12
CA THR A 250 9.99 10.31 -10.24
C THR A 250 11.40 9.91 -9.82
N GLN A 251 11.90 10.45 -8.71
CA GLN A 251 13.23 10.11 -8.20
C GLN A 251 13.38 8.62 -7.94
N TYR A 252 12.36 7.98 -7.40
CA TYR A 252 12.41 6.55 -7.13
C TYR A 252 12.32 5.73 -8.42
N ILE A 253 11.44 6.06 -9.36
CA ILE A 253 11.38 5.34 -10.64
C ILE A 253 12.67 5.51 -11.44
N GLU A 254 13.26 6.71 -11.46
CA GLU A 254 14.58 6.93 -12.08
C GLU A 254 15.69 6.12 -11.39
N ARG A 255 15.60 5.90 -10.07
CA ARG A 255 16.50 4.96 -9.37
C ARG A 255 16.32 3.52 -9.83
N PHE A 256 15.10 3.08 -10.13
CA PHE A 256 14.86 1.77 -10.74
C PHE A 256 15.43 1.69 -12.16
N LYS A 257 15.24 2.72 -12.99
CA LYS A 257 15.78 2.79 -14.36
C LYS A 257 17.30 2.77 -14.38
N THR A 258 17.96 3.54 -13.53
CA THR A 258 19.43 3.55 -13.43
C THR A 258 19.97 2.18 -13.02
N ILE A 259 19.30 1.48 -12.09
CA ILE A 259 19.67 0.11 -11.73
C ILE A 259 19.48 -0.85 -12.90
N PHE A 260 18.38 -0.73 -13.64
CA PHE A 260 18.12 -1.50 -14.86
C PHE A 260 19.25 -1.31 -15.89
N GLN A 261 19.58 -0.06 -16.24
CA GLN A 261 20.65 0.28 -17.18
C GLN A 261 22.03 -0.23 -16.74
N HIS A 262 22.33 -0.20 -15.44
CA HIS A 262 23.60 -0.69 -14.92
C HIS A 262 23.74 -2.22 -14.99
N GLN A 263 22.63 -2.95 -14.91
CA GLN A 263 22.60 -4.41 -14.99
C GLN A 263 22.53 -4.89 -16.45
N GLN A 264 21.71 -4.25 -17.28
CA GLN A 264 21.59 -4.52 -18.71
C GLN A 264 22.36 -3.48 -19.52
N ARG A 265 23.68 -3.68 -19.66
CA ARG A 265 24.56 -2.73 -20.36
C ARG A 265 24.37 -2.66 -21.88
N ASP A 266 23.71 -3.66 -22.47
CA ASP A 266 23.63 -3.86 -23.93
C ASP A 266 22.20 -3.71 -24.50
N SER A 267 21.22 -3.28 -23.68
CA SER A 267 19.84 -3.07 -24.15
C SER A 267 19.59 -1.60 -24.50
N ASP A 268 19.02 -1.35 -25.68
CA ASP A 268 18.54 -0.02 -26.10
C ASP A 268 17.19 0.36 -25.45
N GLU A 269 16.60 -0.54 -24.66
CA GLU A 269 15.31 -0.31 -24.00
C GLU A 269 15.44 0.65 -22.81
N GLU A 270 14.45 1.53 -22.61
CA GLU A 270 14.44 2.49 -21.49
C GLU A 270 14.19 1.80 -20.14
N PHE A 271 13.42 0.71 -20.14
CA PHE A 271 13.00 0.00 -18.94
C PHE A 271 12.59 -1.44 -19.27
N GLY A 272 12.87 -2.38 -18.36
CA GLY A 272 12.50 -3.78 -18.55
C GLY A 272 12.75 -4.58 -17.29
N PHE A 273 12.92 -5.88 -17.45
CA PHE A 273 13.28 -6.77 -16.34
C PHE A 273 14.73 -6.53 -15.89
N ILE A 274 14.97 -6.28 -14.61
CA ILE A 274 16.26 -5.84 -14.05
C ILE A 274 17.30 -6.96 -14.02
N PHE A 275 16.89 -8.18 -13.65
CA PHE A 275 17.83 -9.27 -13.36
C PHE A 275 17.93 -10.32 -14.48
N ASN A 276 16.89 -10.43 -15.29
CA ASN A 276 16.88 -11.26 -16.50
C ASN A 276 16.14 -10.49 -17.60
N ASN A 277 16.01 -11.07 -18.80
CA ASN A 277 15.27 -10.42 -19.90
C ASN A 277 13.86 -11.01 -20.10
N GLN A 278 13.40 -11.89 -19.20
CA GLN A 278 12.23 -12.74 -19.46
C GLN A 278 11.19 -12.75 -18.34
N ASN A 279 11.60 -12.85 -17.07
CA ASN A 279 10.73 -13.08 -15.92
C ASN A 279 11.02 -12.09 -14.78
N PRO A 280 10.01 -11.50 -14.15
CA PRO A 280 10.24 -10.61 -13.02
C PRO A 280 10.76 -11.36 -11.79
N SER A 281 11.59 -10.67 -11.00
CA SER A 281 11.98 -11.04 -9.65
C SER A 281 10.95 -10.56 -8.61
N SER A 282 11.15 -10.97 -7.36
CA SER A 282 10.32 -10.55 -6.22
C SER A 282 10.23 -9.04 -6.05
N SER A 283 11.32 -8.29 -6.27
CA SER A 283 11.31 -6.82 -6.12
C SER A 283 10.49 -6.16 -7.23
N GLU A 284 10.59 -6.68 -8.46
CA GLU A 284 9.90 -6.15 -9.63
C GLU A 284 8.40 -6.39 -9.55
N ILE A 285 7.97 -7.59 -9.13
CA ILE A 285 6.54 -7.88 -8.88
C ILE A 285 5.96 -6.88 -7.89
N LEU A 286 6.66 -6.63 -6.78
CA LEU A 286 6.20 -5.67 -5.78
C LEU A 286 6.16 -4.25 -6.33
N PHE A 287 7.17 -3.85 -7.10
CA PHE A 287 7.19 -2.54 -7.77
C PHE A 287 6.02 -2.38 -8.74
N TYR A 288 5.73 -3.39 -9.56
CA TYR A 288 4.60 -3.38 -10.49
C TYR A 288 3.27 -3.26 -9.75
N ALA A 289 3.12 -3.97 -8.63
CA ALA A 289 1.94 -3.85 -7.78
C ALA A 289 1.78 -2.44 -7.18
N TYR A 290 2.87 -1.79 -6.76
CA TYR A 290 2.85 -0.40 -6.30
C TYR A 290 2.41 0.56 -7.40
N ILE A 291 3.02 0.49 -8.58
CA ILE A 291 2.65 1.36 -9.71
C ILE A 291 1.20 1.12 -10.14
N PHE A 292 0.75 -0.13 -10.16
CA PHE A 292 -0.65 -0.47 -10.42
C PHE A 292 -1.61 0.20 -9.43
N CYS A 293 -1.32 0.15 -8.13
CA CYS A 293 -2.15 0.80 -7.11
C CYS A 293 -2.14 2.33 -7.25
N LEU A 294 -0.98 2.94 -7.49
CA LEU A 294 -0.85 4.39 -7.64
C LEU A 294 -1.55 4.94 -8.89
N THR A 295 -1.71 4.11 -9.91
CA THR A 295 -2.31 4.49 -11.21
C THR A 295 -3.70 3.94 -11.43
N TYR A 296 -4.31 3.36 -10.40
CA TYR A 296 -5.58 2.65 -10.48
C TYR A 296 -6.69 3.51 -11.09
N GLU A 297 -7.46 2.93 -12.01
CA GLU A 297 -8.38 3.68 -12.86
C GLU A 297 -9.59 4.25 -12.11
N LYS A 298 -10.05 3.55 -11.05
CA LYS A 298 -11.23 3.98 -10.27
C LYS A 298 -10.90 5.06 -9.23
N LEU A 299 -9.64 5.51 -9.12
CA LEU A 299 -9.28 6.59 -8.20
C LEU A 299 -9.86 7.94 -8.67
N PRO A 300 -10.52 8.72 -7.78
CA PRO A 300 -11.09 10.02 -8.11
C PRO A 300 -10.06 11.05 -8.60
N ASP A 301 -8.93 11.16 -7.88
CA ASP A 301 -7.82 12.02 -8.25
C ASP A 301 -6.67 11.19 -8.82
N ARG A 302 -6.44 11.38 -10.12
CA ARG A 302 -5.48 10.62 -10.92
C ARG A 302 -4.23 11.44 -11.27
N PHE A 303 -3.84 12.39 -10.42
CA PHE A 303 -2.67 13.25 -10.67
C PHE A 303 -1.38 12.46 -10.93
N ILE A 304 -1.14 11.35 -10.22
CA ILE A 304 0.04 10.48 -10.41
C ILE A 304 0.00 9.83 -11.79
N PHE A 305 -1.12 9.22 -12.18
CA PHE A 305 -1.28 8.60 -13.49
C PHE A 305 -1.07 9.62 -14.62
N ASN A 306 -1.71 10.78 -14.53
CA ASN A 306 -1.57 11.83 -15.55
C ASN A 306 -0.12 12.29 -15.68
N TYR A 307 0.59 12.44 -14.57
CA TYR A 307 1.99 12.84 -14.57
C TYR A 307 2.92 11.75 -15.14
N LEU A 308 2.75 10.49 -14.71
CA LEU A 308 3.54 9.37 -15.21
C LEU A 308 3.31 9.13 -16.70
N LYS A 309 2.07 9.27 -17.18
CA LYS A 309 1.76 9.21 -18.61
C LYS A 309 2.47 10.29 -19.43
N LEU A 310 2.74 11.46 -18.85
CA LEU A 310 3.46 12.54 -19.55
C LEU A 310 4.98 12.37 -19.51
N LYS A 311 5.54 11.82 -18.42
CA LYS A 311 6.99 11.77 -18.19
C LYS A 311 7.62 10.40 -18.44
N GLN A 312 6.88 9.32 -18.23
CA GLN A 312 7.38 7.93 -18.20
C GLN A 312 6.35 6.97 -18.83
N ASP A 313 5.82 7.35 -20.00
CA ASP A 313 4.76 6.60 -20.69
C ASP A 313 5.18 5.16 -21.03
N TYR A 314 6.43 4.96 -21.46
CA TYR A 314 6.97 3.64 -21.79
C TYR A 314 6.97 2.70 -20.58
N THR A 315 7.54 3.15 -19.44
CA THR A 315 7.56 2.37 -18.19
C THR A 315 6.15 2.04 -17.72
N LEU A 316 5.22 2.99 -17.80
CA LEU A 316 3.84 2.76 -17.40
C LEU A 316 3.17 1.69 -18.29
N LYS A 317 3.30 1.80 -19.61
CA LYS A 317 2.76 0.82 -20.56
C LYS A 317 3.30 -0.58 -20.30
N PHE A 318 4.62 -0.71 -20.18
CA PHE A 318 5.28 -1.98 -19.87
C PHE A 318 4.71 -2.64 -18.61
N ILE A 319 4.59 -1.88 -17.51
CA ILE A 319 4.04 -2.40 -16.26
C ILE A 319 2.56 -2.80 -16.42
N THR A 320 1.75 -1.98 -17.08
CA THR A 320 0.33 -2.30 -17.29
C THR A 320 0.14 -3.56 -18.14
N GLU A 321 0.97 -3.76 -19.17
CA GLU A 321 0.94 -4.98 -19.99
C GLU A 321 1.29 -6.21 -19.18
N ILE A 322 2.32 -6.14 -18.33
CA ILE A 322 2.74 -7.24 -17.47
C ILE A 322 1.66 -7.58 -16.43
N MET A 323 1.05 -6.57 -15.82
CA MET A 323 -0.03 -6.77 -14.86
C MET A 323 -1.28 -7.37 -15.52
N ASN A 324 -1.62 -6.93 -16.74
CA ASN A 324 -2.75 -7.46 -17.49
C ASN A 324 -2.54 -8.91 -17.96
N LYS A 325 -1.33 -9.26 -18.42
CA LYS A 325 -1.00 -10.63 -18.86
C LYS A 325 -1.13 -11.67 -17.75
N ASN A 326 -0.91 -11.26 -16.51
CA ASN A 326 -0.88 -12.15 -15.34
C ASN A 326 -2.09 -11.92 -14.43
N GLN A 327 -3.23 -11.50 -15.00
CA GLN A 327 -4.50 -11.46 -14.28
C GLN A 327 -4.84 -12.84 -13.70
N ILE A 328 -5.27 -12.84 -12.45
CA ILE A 328 -5.58 -14.05 -11.72
C ILE A 328 -6.94 -14.58 -12.17
N SER A 329 -7.01 -15.88 -12.40
CA SER A 329 -8.27 -16.54 -12.76
C SER A 329 -9.28 -16.47 -11.61
N LYS A 330 -10.53 -16.09 -11.92
CA LYS A 330 -11.61 -15.96 -10.92
C LYS A 330 -11.84 -17.24 -10.11
N ASN A 331 -11.56 -18.41 -10.69
CA ASN A 331 -11.70 -19.71 -10.03
C ASN A 331 -10.73 -19.92 -8.86
N LYS A 332 -9.71 -19.08 -8.70
CA LYS A 332 -8.78 -19.13 -7.57
C LYS A 332 -9.29 -18.39 -6.35
N PHE A 333 -10.39 -17.63 -6.46
CA PHE A 333 -10.96 -16.89 -5.36
C PHE A 333 -12.02 -17.71 -4.62
N ARG A 334 -11.97 -17.64 -3.28
CA ARG A 334 -12.98 -18.23 -2.40
C ARG A 334 -13.42 -17.19 -1.38
N ASN A 335 -14.72 -17.07 -1.12
CA ASN A 335 -15.24 -16.21 -0.06
C ASN A 335 -14.79 -16.70 1.33
N PRO A 336 -14.53 -15.78 2.29
CA PRO A 336 -14.14 -16.14 3.64
C PRO A 336 -15.28 -16.82 4.40
N ILE A 337 -14.95 -17.75 5.29
CA ILE A 337 -15.92 -18.56 6.05
C ILE A 337 -15.53 -18.58 7.54
N GLY A 338 -16.54 -18.56 8.41
CA GLY A 338 -16.37 -18.83 9.85
C GLY A 338 -15.41 -17.85 10.53
N ASN A 339 -14.29 -18.37 11.03
CA ASN A 339 -13.27 -17.61 11.78
C ASN A 339 -12.50 -16.63 10.88
N GLU A 340 -12.48 -16.85 9.56
CA GLU A 340 -11.79 -15.95 8.61
C GLU A 340 -12.45 -14.58 8.52
N ILE A 341 -13.73 -14.47 8.90
CA ILE A 341 -14.52 -13.24 8.79
C ILE A 341 -14.25 -12.35 10.03
N PRO A 342 -13.94 -11.07 9.85
CA PRO A 342 -13.75 -10.14 10.96
C PRO A 342 -15.12 -9.75 11.54
N SER A 343 -15.63 -10.56 12.47
CA SER A 343 -16.93 -10.37 13.12
C SER A 343 -16.78 -10.12 14.62
N LEU A 344 -17.72 -9.38 15.22
CA LEU A 344 -17.73 -9.14 16.66
C LEU A 344 -17.70 -10.44 17.47
N THR A 345 -18.41 -11.46 16.99
CA THR A 345 -18.41 -12.79 17.63
C THR A 345 -17.03 -13.44 17.59
N ASN A 346 -16.30 -13.31 16.48
CA ASN A 346 -14.98 -13.89 16.33
C ASN A 346 -13.93 -13.12 17.13
N GLU A 347 -14.06 -11.79 17.22
CA GLU A 347 -13.28 -10.97 18.15
C GLU A 347 -13.48 -11.43 19.60
N VAL A 348 -14.73 -11.46 20.08
CA VAL A 348 -15.01 -11.87 21.47
C VAL A 348 -14.48 -13.28 21.77
N LYS A 349 -14.64 -14.22 20.84
CA LYS A 349 -14.09 -15.57 20.98
C LYS A 349 -12.56 -15.59 21.02
N TYR A 350 -11.90 -14.75 20.23
CA TYR A 350 -10.45 -14.59 20.27
C TYR A 350 -9.98 -14.05 21.63
N TRP A 351 -10.62 -12.99 22.13
CA TRP A 351 -10.31 -12.41 23.45
C TRP A 351 -10.54 -13.38 24.61
N ILE A 352 -11.52 -14.28 24.50
CA ILE A 352 -11.80 -15.32 25.51
C ILE A 352 -10.88 -16.55 25.33
N GLY A 353 -10.05 -16.61 24.27
CA GLY A 353 -9.18 -17.75 23.97
C GLY A 353 -9.93 -18.97 23.44
N SER A 354 -11.18 -18.80 22.98
CA SER A 354 -11.99 -19.87 22.36
C SER A 354 -11.66 -20.09 20.89
N ILE A 355 -11.05 -19.10 20.23
CA ILE A 355 -10.48 -19.21 18.89
C ILE A 355 -9.02 -18.79 18.99
N GLU A 356 -8.13 -19.67 18.56
CA GLU A 356 -6.78 -19.30 18.16
C GLU A 356 -6.76 -19.18 16.65
N TYR A 357 -6.30 -18.03 16.17
CA TYR A 357 -6.12 -17.78 14.75
C TYR A 357 -4.83 -18.40 14.24
#